data_AF-I3ED34-F1
#
_entry.id   AF-I3ED34-F1
#
_cell.length_a   1.000
_cell.length_b   1.000
_cell.length_c   1.000
_cell.angle_alpha   90.00
_cell.angle_beta   90.00
_cell.angle_gamma   90.00
#
_symmetry.space_group_name_H-M   'P 1'
#
loop_
_entity.id
_entity.type
_entity.pdbx_description
1 polymer ?
#
loop_
_entity_poly.entity_id
_entity_poly.type
_entity_poly.pdbx_seq_one_letter_code
_entity_poly.pdbx_strand_id
1 'polypeptide(L)'
;MPTTYEEFLKGNFLCNPKFLIQSYFFEYIDSVEMYEEFVRVVYELITEQISNKDEKGSENVCMETGKKAQKVFDSLFIKQDSAELPSKVKYIKHFRLVEHKLNDELQPIPYVESTNSRHDVFLQEFMPSYNRKTDEFVNAELSKYTISIEPALLFLFFLFAFDSRAGRYDISHMPNPSKELKRFFAKYSDPLQVMDYTMYREWHRVVEDLPNKDISYRLNSSDSRNKIQFGILNMIYIMREIAGKNDTKINENIESIKNIINDSDEISDSDIDRFLIDVQKICISFSKNKEIKTQKNGKFFTKELENDIMDIGIYEDLPLEIIYKKKEEDPGSIVIEMDDFSSYADSDHNGRVKCEVSENMLRNKRSNVEKTLYDIKKIYMKSKNYIGCIMRQYANLYLDKISYAIKGEYRFIKRIKYILNSGHTNPNGLLLCGNLETMHYKYEITKIFLEKHRSYTKSYRNIIGKNNPMVQFTRNLIGSVPINEHALKEKFQSSGIYDGEYKNWYPWVE
;
A
#
# COMPACT_ATOMS: atom_id res chain seq x y z
N MET A 1 2.83 28.61 -10.35
CA MET A 1 2.51 27.22 -10.69
C MET A 1 2.84 27.01 -12.16
N PRO A 2 3.33 25.82 -12.54
CA PRO A 2 3.82 25.59 -13.89
C PRO A 2 2.70 25.69 -14.92
N THR A 3 3.02 26.26 -16.07
CA THR A 3 2.07 26.48 -17.18
C THR A 3 2.34 25.56 -18.36
N THR A 4 3.49 24.88 -18.37
CA THR A 4 3.85 23.88 -19.37
C THR A 4 4.24 22.57 -18.69
N TYR A 5 4.07 21.46 -19.41
CA TYR A 5 4.42 20.14 -18.87
C TYR A 5 5.94 19.97 -18.68
N GLU A 6 6.76 20.60 -19.52
CA GLU A 6 8.23 20.59 -19.36
C GLU A 6 8.66 21.31 -18.09
N GLU A 7 8.07 22.48 -17.79
CA GLU A 7 8.30 23.18 -16.54
C GLU A 7 7.80 22.38 -15.33
N PHE A 8 6.63 21.74 -15.45
CA PHE A 8 6.08 20.87 -14.42
C PHE A 8 7.05 19.73 -14.07
N LEU A 9 7.61 19.04 -15.08
CA LEU A 9 8.53 17.92 -14.87
C LEU A 9 9.87 18.29 -14.21
N LYS A 10 10.24 19.58 -14.17
CA LYS A 10 11.40 20.03 -13.38
C LYS A 10 11.17 19.91 -11.87
N GLY A 11 9.91 19.82 -11.43
CA GLY A 11 9.54 19.68 -10.01
C GLY A 11 9.77 20.92 -9.15
N ASN A 12 10.30 22.03 -9.69
CA ASN A 12 10.60 23.24 -8.91
C ASN A 12 9.39 23.84 -8.19
N PHE A 13 8.18 23.58 -8.69
CA PHE A 13 6.96 24.05 -8.05
C PHE A 13 6.68 23.37 -6.70
N LEU A 14 7.26 22.21 -6.43
CA LEU A 14 7.12 21.49 -5.16
C LEU A 14 7.72 22.28 -3.99
N CYS A 15 8.73 23.11 -4.26
CA CYS A 15 9.34 24.00 -3.26
C CYS A 15 8.71 25.40 -3.24
N ASN A 16 7.63 25.62 -3.99
CA ASN A 16 6.96 26.91 -4.02
C ASN A 16 6.03 27.08 -2.79
N PRO A 17 6.01 28.23 -2.11
CA PRO A 17 5.11 28.48 -0.98
C PRO A 17 3.64 28.16 -1.27
N LYS A 18 3.16 28.45 -2.48
CA LYS A 18 1.78 28.14 -2.90
C LYS A 18 1.49 26.63 -2.87
N PHE A 19 2.44 25.81 -3.32
CA PHE A 19 2.26 24.36 -3.28
C PHE A 19 2.32 23.85 -1.83
N LEU A 20 3.27 24.34 -1.03
CA LEU A 20 3.40 23.94 0.37
C LEU A 20 2.14 24.27 1.19
N ILE A 21 1.55 25.45 0.98
CA ILE A 21 0.28 25.83 1.61
C ILE A 21 -0.87 24.90 1.15
N GLN A 22 -0.94 24.57 -0.14
CA GLN A 22 -1.94 23.63 -0.65
C GLN A 22 -1.78 22.23 -0.04
N SER A 23 -0.55 21.73 0.04
CA SER A 23 -0.23 20.45 0.68
C SER A 23 -0.57 20.45 2.16
N TYR A 24 -0.30 21.55 2.86
CA TYR A 24 -0.70 21.71 4.27
C TYR A 24 -2.22 21.59 4.40
N PHE A 25 -3.01 22.37 3.66
CA PHE A 25 -4.47 22.26 3.76
C PHE A 25 -5.00 20.86 3.40
N PHE A 26 -4.41 20.22 2.39
CA PHE A 26 -4.79 18.86 2.01
C PHE A 26 -4.54 17.86 3.15
N GLU A 27 -3.47 18.02 3.93
CA GLU A 27 -3.15 17.14 5.06
C GLU A 27 -4.15 17.28 6.23
N TYR A 28 -4.74 18.46 6.43
CA TYR A 28 -5.66 18.73 7.54
C TYR A 28 -7.15 18.64 7.17
N ILE A 29 -7.49 18.61 5.87
CA ILE A 29 -8.87 18.43 5.41
C ILE A 29 -9.04 16.97 4.99
N ASP A 30 -9.52 16.15 5.93
CA ASP A 30 -9.64 14.70 5.77
C ASP A 30 -11.08 14.21 5.50
N SER A 31 -12.08 15.10 5.55
CA SER A 31 -13.48 14.77 5.28
C SER A 31 -14.16 15.70 4.27
N VAL A 32 -15.26 15.23 3.69
CA VAL A 32 -16.11 16.02 2.78
C VAL A 32 -16.72 17.19 3.54
N GLU A 33 -17.16 16.96 4.77
CA GLU A 33 -17.79 17.95 5.62
C GLU A 33 -16.80 19.07 5.99
N MET A 34 -15.55 18.73 6.30
CA MET A 34 -14.50 19.72 6.57
C MET A 34 -14.16 20.55 5.32
N TYR A 35 -14.15 19.92 4.15
CA TYR A 35 -13.94 20.64 2.90
C TYR A 35 -15.10 21.59 2.57
N GLU A 36 -16.35 21.15 2.77
CA GLU A 36 -17.53 21.98 2.60
C GLU A 36 -17.54 23.17 3.56
N GLU A 37 -17.21 22.94 4.84
CA GLU A 37 -17.04 23.99 5.85
C GLU A 37 -15.98 25.01 5.43
N PHE A 38 -14.81 24.53 5.02
CA PHE A 38 -13.72 25.38 4.55
C PHE A 38 -14.15 26.25 3.36
N VAL A 39 -14.80 25.66 2.36
CA VAL A 39 -15.29 26.39 1.19
C VAL A 39 -16.34 27.43 1.59
N ARG A 40 -17.24 27.11 2.52
CA ARG A 40 -18.25 28.04 3.04
C ARG A 40 -17.62 29.24 3.74
N VAL A 41 -16.69 29.00 4.67
CA VAL A 41 -15.97 30.07 5.37
C VAL A 41 -15.22 30.98 4.39
N VAL A 42 -14.53 30.41 3.39
CA VAL A 42 -13.84 31.20 2.35
C VAL A 42 -14.83 32.04 1.53
N TYR A 43 -15.98 31.47 1.17
CA TYR A 43 -17.04 32.19 0.45
C TYR A 43 -17.57 33.39 1.26
N GLU A 44 -17.90 33.17 2.54
CA GLU A 44 -18.42 34.20 3.44
C GLU A 44 -17.40 35.32 3.63
N LEU A 45 -16.15 34.98 3.98
CA LEU A 45 -15.06 35.95 4.18
C LEU A 45 -14.83 36.83 2.95
N ILE A 46 -14.85 36.26 1.74
CA ILE A 46 -14.65 37.06 0.52
C ILE A 46 -15.89 37.92 0.23
N THR A 47 -17.09 37.39 0.43
CA THR A 47 -18.34 38.11 0.19
C THR A 47 -18.51 39.29 1.12
N GLU A 48 -18.12 39.17 2.38
CA GLU A 48 -18.08 40.29 3.35
C GLU A 48 -17.21 41.44 2.84
N GLN A 49 -16.04 41.14 2.25
CA GLN A 49 -15.14 42.16 1.71
C GLN A 49 -15.70 42.83 0.44
N ILE A 50 -16.58 42.16 -0.30
CA ILE A 50 -17.28 42.73 -1.46
C ILE A 50 -18.43 43.65 -1.01
N SER A 51 -19.14 43.25 0.05
CA SER A 51 -20.34 43.91 0.58
C SER A 51 -20.06 45.12 1.48
N ASN A 52 -18.83 45.29 1.98
CA ASN A 52 -18.40 46.43 2.81
C ASN A 52 -18.35 47.78 2.05
N LYS A 53 -19.40 48.14 1.31
CA LYS A 53 -19.41 49.35 0.49
C LYS A 53 -19.77 50.65 1.21
N ASP A 54 -20.46 50.68 2.35
CA ASP A 54 -21.21 51.90 2.69
C ASP A 54 -21.28 52.35 4.16
N GLU A 55 -20.24 52.24 5.01
CA GLU A 55 -20.36 52.84 6.36
C GLU A 55 -19.24 53.77 6.87
N LYS A 56 -18.03 53.83 6.29
CA LYS A 56 -16.99 54.77 6.78
C LYS A 56 -16.11 55.37 5.69
N GLY A 57 -16.56 56.50 5.14
CA GLY A 57 -15.77 57.73 4.95
C GLY A 57 -14.37 57.73 4.30
N SER A 58 -13.91 56.68 3.62
CA SER A 58 -12.71 56.73 2.77
C SER A 58 -12.98 56.09 1.40
N GLU A 59 -13.51 56.87 0.46
CA GLU A 59 -14.03 56.41 -0.84
C GLU A 59 -13.01 55.69 -1.73
N ASN A 60 -11.70 55.96 -1.58
CA ASN A 60 -10.69 55.43 -2.51
C ASN A 60 -10.11 54.06 -2.13
N VAL A 61 -9.86 53.78 -0.84
CA VAL A 61 -9.23 52.51 -0.39
C VAL A 61 -10.24 51.35 -0.30
N CYS A 62 -11.48 51.68 0.08
CA CYS A 62 -12.57 50.71 0.21
C CYS A 62 -13.00 50.15 -1.16
N MET A 63 -13.09 51.01 -2.19
CA MET A 63 -13.40 50.59 -3.55
C MET A 63 -12.33 49.69 -4.18
N GLU A 64 -11.04 49.93 -3.93
CA GLU A 64 -9.97 49.09 -4.47
C GLU A 64 -9.95 47.70 -3.83
N THR A 65 -10.23 47.63 -2.51
CA THR A 65 -10.31 46.38 -1.75
C THR A 65 -11.50 45.53 -2.22
N GLY A 66 -12.70 46.11 -2.35
CA GLY A 66 -13.87 45.41 -2.89
C GLY A 66 -13.67 44.93 -4.33
N LYS A 67 -13.01 45.72 -5.19
CA LYS A 67 -12.64 45.29 -6.56
C LYS A 67 -11.64 44.13 -6.56
N LYS A 68 -10.67 44.13 -5.66
CA LYS A 68 -9.71 43.01 -5.49
C LYS A 68 -10.43 41.77 -4.97
N ALA A 69 -11.32 41.90 -3.98
CA ALA A 69 -12.13 40.81 -3.46
C ALA A 69 -13.03 40.21 -4.55
N GLN A 70 -13.69 41.04 -5.36
CA GLN A 70 -14.48 40.57 -6.52
C GLN A 70 -13.62 39.77 -7.51
N LYS A 71 -12.42 40.27 -7.86
CA LYS A 71 -11.50 39.54 -8.75
C LYS A 71 -11.10 38.17 -8.17
N VAL A 72 -10.89 38.09 -6.86
CA VAL A 72 -10.58 36.83 -6.17
C VAL A 72 -11.81 35.91 -6.19
N PHE A 73 -12.99 36.44 -5.88
CA PHE A 73 -14.26 35.71 -5.92
C PHE A 73 -14.50 35.09 -7.29
N ASP A 74 -14.41 35.87 -8.37
CA ASP A 74 -14.62 35.40 -9.74
C ASP A 74 -13.57 34.36 -10.18
N SER A 75 -12.41 34.31 -9.51
CA SER A 75 -11.37 33.31 -9.78
C SER A 75 -11.58 31.97 -9.06
N LEU A 76 -12.35 31.97 -7.97
CA LEU A 76 -12.58 30.81 -7.11
C LEU A 76 -13.98 30.21 -7.29
N PHE A 77 -14.99 31.05 -7.48
CA PHE A 77 -16.39 30.67 -7.51
C PHE A 77 -17.00 30.91 -8.90
N ILE A 78 -17.92 30.02 -9.27
CA ILE A 78 -18.65 30.09 -10.53
C ILE A 78 -20.12 29.76 -10.26
N LYS A 79 -21.03 30.46 -10.92
CA LYS A 79 -22.46 30.17 -10.79
C LYS A 79 -22.80 28.81 -11.38
N GLN A 80 -23.74 28.10 -10.76
CA GLN A 80 -24.15 26.76 -11.17
C GLN A 80 -24.73 26.71 -12.58
N ASP A 81 -25.42 27.78 -13.00
CA ASP A 81 -26.04 27.96 -14.31
C ASP A 81 -25.08 28.55 -15.36
N SER A 82 -23.81 28.79 -15.01
CA SER A 82 -22.83 29.34 -15.94
C SER A 82 -22.54 28.37 -17.09
N ALA A 83 -22.60 28.88 -18.32
CA ALA A 83 -22.22 28.14 -19.51
C ALA A 83 -20.73 27.69 -19.50
N GLU A 84 -19.86 28.33 -18.71
CA GLU A 84 -18.46 27.95 -18.59
C GLU A 84 -18.23 26.75 -17.66
N LEU A 85 -19.15 26.49 -16.72
CA LEU A 85 -18.99 25.47 -15.68
C LEU A 85 -18.58 24.10 -16.23
N PRO A 86 -19.24 23.53 -17.27
CA PRO A 86 -18.85 22.22 -17.81
C PRO A 86 -17.40 22.14 -18.26
N SER A 87 -16.84 23.24 -18.80
CA SER A 87 -15.45 23.30 -19.24
C SER A 87 -14.47 23.38 -18.05
N LYS A 88 -14.83 24.13 -17.01
CA LYS A 88 -14.01 24.36 -15.82
C LYS A 88 -13.89 23.10 -14.97
N VAL A 89 -14.92 22.25 -14.89
CA VAL A 89 -14.92 21.02 -14.08
C VAL A 89 -14.73 19.73 -14.89
N LYS A 90 -14.42 19.84 -16.20
CA LYS A 90 -14.28 18.68 -17.09
C LYS A 90 -13.27 17.64 -16.58
N TYR A 91 -12.19 18.09 -15.94
CA TYR A 91 -11.16 17.21 -15.40
C TYR A 91 -11.69 16.26 -14.30
N ILE A 92 -12.68 16.70 -13.51
CA ILE A 92 -13.32 15.86 -12.48
C ILE A 92 -14.04 14.68 -13.13
N LYS A 93 -14.74 14.93 -14.26
CA LYS A 93 -15.41 13.86 -15.03
C LYS A 93 -14.41 12.85 -15.57
N HIS A 94 -13.27 13.32 -16.08
CA HIS A 94 -12.20 12.43 -16.56
C HIS A 94 -11.59 11.60 -15.42
N PHE A 95 -11.35 12.21 -14.26
CA PHE A 95 -10.81 11.53 -13.09
C PHE A 95 -11.76 10.43 -12.60
N ARG A 96 -13.05 10.76 -12.40
CA ARG A 96 -14.09 9.80 -12.00
C ARG A 96 -14.26 8.66 -13.01
N LEU A 97 -14.14 8.96 -14.30
CA LEU A 97 -14.19 7.92 -15.34
C LEU A 97 -13.04 6.93 -15.21
N VAL A 98 -11.82 7.42 -14.94
CA VAL A 98 -10.66 6.54 -14.68
C VAL A 98 -10.90 5.71 -13.44
N GLU A 99 -11.32 6.33 -12.32
CA GLU A 99 -11.57 5.60 -11.07
C GLU A 99 -12.61 4.49 -11.26
N HIS A 100 -13.72 4.78 -11.94
CA HIS A 100 -14.74 3.77 -12.24
C HIS A 100 -14.17 2.62 -13.09
N LYS A 101 -13.49 2.93 -14.20
CA LYS A 101 -12.94 1.90 -15.09
C LYS A 101 -11.82 1.09 -14.43
N LEU A 102 -11.01 1.75 -13.61
CA LEU A 102 -9.99 1.10 -12.82
C LEU A 102 -10.63 0.15 -11.81
N ASN A 103 -11.61 0.63 -11.06
CA ASN A 103 -12.30 -0.17 -10.07
C ASN A 103 -13.01 -1.37 -10.70
N ASP A 104 -13.55 -1.29 -11.91
CA ASP A 104 -14.11 -2.47 -12.60
C ASP A 104 -13.03 -3.55 -12.87
N GLU A 105 -11.81 -3.15 -13.24
CA GLU A 105 -10.74 -4.05 -13.68
C GLU A 105 -9.75 -4.44 -12.57
N LEU A 106 -9.77 -3.73 -11.43
CA LEU A 106 -8.88 -3.96 -10.29
C LEU A 106 -9.13 -5.29 -9.59
N GLN A 107 -8.04 -5.91 -9.14
CA GLN A 107 -8.10 -7.04 -8.22
C GLN A 107 -8.15 -6.54 -6.77
N PRO A 108 -8.91 -7.22 -5.90
CA PRO A 108 -8.96 -6.94 -4.46
C PRO A 108 -7.62 -7.11 -3.73
N ILE A 109 -6.65 -7.84 -4.29
CA ILE A 109 -5.31 -8.00 -3.70
C ILE A 109 -4.30 -7.09 -4.41
N PRO A 110 -3.28 -6.58 -3.70
CA PRO A 110 -2.25 -5.76 -4.32
C PRO A 110 -1.36 -6.60 -5.23
N TYR A 111 -0.67 -5.93 -6.14
CA TYR A 111 0.27 -6.58 -7.05
C TYR A 111 1.56 -6.93 -6.33
N VAL A 112 1.98 -8.18 -6.49
CA VAL A 112 3.21 -8.71 -5.91
C VAL A 112 4.39 -8.47 -6.86
N GLU A 113 5.52 -7.96 -6.34
CA GLU A 113 6.76 -7.79 -7.13
C GLU A 113 7.23 -9.16 -7.66
N SER A 114 7.19 -9.37 -8.99
CA SER A 114 7.62 -10.64 -9.59
C SER A 114 9.14 -10.75 -9.55
N THR A 115 9.67 -11.59 -8.67
CA THR A 115 11.04 -12.09 -8.82
C THR A 115 11.01 -13.11 -9.96
N ASN A 116 11.96 -13.04 -10.91
CA ASN A 116 12.04 -13.97 -12.04
C ASN A 116 12.29 -15.44 -11.64
N SER A 117 12.30 -15.76 -10.35
CA SER A 117 12.23 -17.11 -9.80
C SER A 117 10.77 -17.49 -9.57
N ARG A 118 10.34 -18.62 -10.13
CA ARG A 118 9.07 -19.31 -9.79
C ARG A 118 9.09 -19.90 -8.36
N HIS A 119 9.69 -19.21 -7.41
CA HIS A 119 9.81 -19.64 -6.02
C HIS A 119 9.23 -18.50 -5.21
N ASP A 120 8.15 -18.84 -4.50
CA ASP A 120 7.28 -18.03 -3.68
C ASP A 120 7.83 -16.67 -3.27
N VAL A 121 7.05 -15.62 -3.53
CA VAL A 121 7.32 -14.25 -3.04
C VAL A 121 7.21 -14.15 -1.50
N PHE A 122 7.23 -15.30 -0.82
CA PHE A 122 6.99 -15.57 0.59
C PHE A 122 8.20 -16.20 1.29
N LEU A 123 9.39 -16.18 0.68
CA LEU A 123 10.60 -16.58 1.37
C LEU A 123 10.89 -15.56 2.49
N GLN A 124 10.40 -15.89 3.69
CA GLN A 124 10.70 -15.25 4.98
C GLN A 124 12.20 -15.27 5.30
N GLU A 125 13.00 -15.94 4.46
CA GLU A 125 14.45 -16.13 4.55
C GLU A 125 15.26 -14.86 4.88
N PHE A 126 14.65 -13.66 4.76
CA PHE A 126 15.29 -12.40 5.09
C PHE A 126 14.41 -11.35 5.81
N MET A 127 13.30 -11.73 6.45
CA MET A 127 12.51 -10.76 7.23
C MET A 127 13.07 -10.57 8.64
N PRO A 128 13.32 -9.32 9.06
CA PRO A 128 13.69 -9.05 10.44
C PRO A 128 12.48 -9.29 11.33
N SER A 129 12.72 -9.81 12.52
CA SER A 129 11.66 -9.96 13.50
C SER A 129 11.34 -8.63 14.17
N TYR A 130 10.09 -8.44 14.56
CA TYR A 130 9.63 -7.27 15.27
C TYR A 130 9.54 -7.50 16.78
N ASN A 131 10.21 -6.66 17.55
CA ASN A 131 10.10 -6.63 19.01
C ASN A 131 9.12 -5.54 19.43
N ARG A 132 7.95 -5.93 19.95
CA ARG A 132 6.90 -4.98 20.32
C ARG A 132 7.24 -4.21 21.60
N LYS A 133 8.10 -4.74 22.47
CA LYS A 133 8.54 -4.05 23.71
C LYS A 133 9.47 -2.88 23.40
N THR A 134 10.37 -3.03 22.44
CA THR A 134 11.32 -1.97 22.05
C THR A 134 10.82 -1.13 20.87
N ASP A 135 9.74 -1.54 20.18
CA ASP A 135 9.23 -0.93 18.94
C ASP A 135 10.25 -0.98 17.78
N GLU A 136 11.14 -1.99 17.79
CA GLU A 136 12.26 -2.11 16.87
C GLU A 136 12.26 -3.44 16.12
N PHE A 137 12.84 -3.42 14.92
CA PHE A 137 13.12 -4.62 14.15
C PHE A 137 14.52 -5.13 14.47
N VAL A 138 14.62 -6.43 14.73
CA VAL A 138 15.86 -7.11 15.08
C VAL A 138 16.27 -8.00 13.90
N ASN A 139 17.50 -7.83 13.43
CA ASN A 139 18.08 -8.70 12.42
C ASN A 139 18.21 -10.11 12.99
N ALA A 140 17.32 -11.01 12.55
CA ALA A 140 17.42 -12.43 12.84
C ALA A 140 17.97 -13.13 11.58
N GLU A 141 19.01 -13.96 11.75
CA GLU A 141 19.34 -14.97 10.75
C GLU A 141 18.26 -16.06 10.85
N LEU A 142 17.26 -16.02 9.96
CA LEU A 142 16.24 -17.05 9.92
C LEU A 142 16.71 -18.24 9.08
N SER A 143 16.35 -19.45 9.55
CA SER A 143 16.61 -20.69 8.85
C SER A 143 15.98 -20.67 7.46
N LYS A 144 16.73 -21.14 6.47
CA LYS A 144 16.22 -21.38 5.11
C LYS A 144 15.02 -22.32 5.19
N TYR A 145 14.00 -22.07 4.37
CA TYR A 145 12.82 -22.94 4.21
C TYR A 145 11.78 -22.97 5.34
N THR A 146 11.36 -21.82 5.88
CA THR A 146 10.06 -21.77 6.59
C THR A 146 9.02 -20.95 5.84
N ILE A 147 7.91 -21.59 5.53
CA ILE A 147 6.69 -20.93 5.04
C ILE A 147 6.01 -20.23 6.24
N SER A 148 5.56 -18.99 6.03
CA SER A 148 4.96 -18.15 7.08
C SER A 148 3.44 -18.03 6.89
N ILE A 149 2.71 -17.83 7.99
CA ILE A 149 1.26 -17.57 8.05
C ILE A 149 0.98 -16.08 7.85
N GLU A 150 1.97 -15.26 8.18
CA GLU A 150 1.97 -13.83 8.08
C GLU A 150 1.53 -13.34 6.68
N PRO A 151 2.02 -13.86 5.54
CA PRO A 151 1.51 -13.51 4.21
C PRO A 151 0.04 -13.88 4.00
N ALA A 152 -0.40 -15.02 4.54
CA ALA A 152 -1.79 -15.48 4.41
C ALA A 152 -2.75 -14.49 5.07
N LEU A 153 -2.41 -14.10 6.30
CA LEU A 153 -3.15 -13.08 7.03
C LEU A 153 -3.12 -11.75 6.28
N LEU A 154 -1.98 -11.37 5.68
CA LEU A 154 -1.90 -10.15 4.87
C LEU A 154 -2.89 -10.15 3.71
N PHE A 155 -2.95 -11.23 2.92
CA PHE A 155 -3.91 -11.34 1.81
C PHE A 155 -5.35 -11.32 2.30
N LEU A 156 -5.66 -12.07 3.36
CA LEU A 156 -6.99 -12.06 3.96
C LEU A 156 -7.40 -10.64 4.37
N PHE A 157 -6.51 -9.89 5.02
CA PHE A 157 -6.81 -8.52 5.41
C PHE A 157 -6.97 -7.55 4.23
N PHE A 158 -6.25 -7.74 3.13
CA PHE A 158 -6.52 -7.00 1.90
C PHE A 158 -7.90 -7.33 1.32
N LEU A 159 -8.29 -8.61 1.29
CA LEU A 159 -9.63 -9.02 0.86
C LEU A 159 -10.72 -8.44 1.76
N PHE A 160 -10.52 -8.50 3.07
CA PHE A 160 -11.45 -7.98 4.07
C PHE A 160 -11.62 -6.46 3.95
N ALA A 161 -10.52 -5.75 3.76
CA ALA A 161 -10.52 -4.29 3.68
C ALA A 161 -11.03 -3.76 2.32
N PHE A 162 -11.09 -4.56 1.27
CA PHE A 162 -11.38 -4.05 -0.07
C PHE A 162 -12.82 -3.55 -0.22
N ASP A 163 -12.98 -2.25 -0.43
CA ASP A 163 -14.25 -1.63 -0.77
C ASP A 163 -14.43 -1.62 -2.30
N SER A 164 -15.31 -2.51 -2.80
CA SER A 164 -15.60 -2.64 -4.22
C SER A 164 -16.37 -1.45 -4.81
N ARG A 165 -16.90 -0.53 -4.00
CA ARG A 165 -17.52 0.73 -4.47
C ARG A 165 -16.47 1.82 -4.63
N ALA A 166 -15.56 1.95 -3.67
CA ALA A 166 -14.52 2.97 -3.67
C ALA A 166 -13.26 2.56 -4.47
N GLY A 167 -13.03 1.26 -4.68
CA GLY A 167 -11.83 0.72 -5.31
C GLY A 167 -10.57 0.95 -4.46
N ARG A 168 -10.71 0.93 -3.13
CA ARG A 168 -9.64 1.17 -2.15
C ARG A 168 -9.83 0.28 -0.92
N TYR A 169 -8.79 0.16 -0.10
CA TYR A 169 -8.89 -0.51 1.19
C TYR A 169 -9.43 0.43 2.28
N ASP A 170 -10.44 -0.04 3.01
CA ASP A 170 -11.07 0.64 4.13
C ASP A 170 -11.37 -0.37 5.25
N ILE A 171 -10.92 -0.05 6.46
CA ILE A 171 -11.10 -0.90 7.64
C ILE A 171 -12.10 -0.32 8.66
N SER A 172 -12.79 0.78 8.33
CA SER A 172 -13.73 1.45 9.23
C SER A 172 -14.92 0.57 9.67
N HIS A 173 -15.19 -0.50 8.93
CA HIS A 173 -16.23 -1.49 9.21
C HIS A 173 -15.78 -2.61 10.17
N MET A 174 -14.47 -2.77 10.41
CA MET A 174 -13.96 -3.81 11.30
C MET A 174 -14.33 -3.46 12.76
N PRO A 175 -14.72 -4.44 13.60
CA PRO A 175 -15.26 -4.16 14.94
C PRO A 175 -14.31 -3.38 15.86
N ASN A 176 -13.04 -3.77 15.91
CA ASN A 176 -12.05 -3.16 16.79
C ASN A 176 -10.62 -3.23 16.20
N PRO A 177 -10.34 -2.46 15.13
CA PRO A 177 -9.02 -2.43 14.51
C PRO A 177 -7.96 -1.82 15.44
N SER A 178 -6.86 -2.57 15.63
CA SER A 178 -5.71 -2.17 16.42
C SER A 178 -5.01 -0.92 15.86
N LYS A 179 -4.22 -0.24 16.69
CA LYS A 179 -3.43 0.93 16.28
C LYS A 179 -2.49 0.62 15.12
N GLU A 180 -1.82 -0.53 15.16
CA GLU A 180 -0.86 -0.94 14.14
C GLU A 180 -1.57 -1.28 12.81
N LEU A 181 -2.72 -1.94 12.87
CA LEU A 181 -3.55 -2.21 11.69
C LEU A 181 -4.06 -0.92 11.04
N LYS A 182 -4.50 0.06 11.85
CA LYS A 182 -4.89 1.40 11.36
C LYS A 182 -3.73 2.10 10.68
N ARG A 183 -2.54 2.07 11.27
CA ARG A 183 -1.35 2.69 10.68
C ARG A 183 -0.96 2.01 9.36
N PHE A 184 -1.07 0.69 9.30
CA PHE A 184 -0.79 -0.09 8.09
C PHE A 184 -1.71 0.32 6.93
N PHE A 185 -3.03 0.26 7.12
CA PHE A 185 -3.98 0.59 6.05
C PHE A 185 -4.06 2.10 5.74
N ALA A 186 -3.72 2.98 6.68
CA ALA A 186 -3.53 4.41 6.37
C ALA A 186 -2.41 4.64 5.35
N LYS A 187 -1.34 3.83 5.42
CA LYS A 187 -0.20 3.89 4.50
C LYS A 187 -0.43 3.10 3.19
N TYR A 188 -1.11 1.96 3.27
CA TYR A 188 -1.24 0.98 2.18
C TYR A 188 -2.69 0.80 1.70
N SER A 189 -3.39 1.91 1.42
CA SER A 189 -4.81 1.89 0.99
C SER A 189 -5.04 1.79 -0.52
N ASP A 190 -4.01 2.02 -1.34
CA ASP A 190 -4.09 1.99 -2.82
C ASP A 190 -3.86 0.56 -3.36
N PRO A 191 -4.84 -0.09 -4.01
CA PRO A 191 -4.68 -1.44 -4.57
C PRO A 191 -3.64 -1.55 -5.70
N LEU A 192 -3.27 -0.43 -6.35
CA LEU A 192 -2.18 -0.41 -7.32
C LEU A 192 -0.80 -0.26 -6.69
N GLN A 193 -0.72 -0.10 -5.36
CA GLN A 193 0.55 -0.14 -4.67
C GLN A 193 1.12 -1.56 -4.72
N VAL A 194 2.41 -1.62 -5.03
CA VAL A 194 3.10 -2.91 -5.13
C VAL A 194 3.43 -3.39 -3.73
N MET A 195 3.11 -4.65 -3.47
CA MET A 195 3.56 -5.39 -2.31
C MET A 195 5.05 -5.64 -2.46
N ASP A 196 5.85 -4.87 -1.72
CA ASP A 196 7.30 -4.94 -1.67
C ASP A 196 7.78 -5.33 -0.26
N TYR A 197 9.10 -5.47 -0.11
CA TYR A 197 9.76 -5.75 1.16
C TYR A 197 9.28 -4.84 2.30
N THR A 198 9.09 -3.54 2.04
CA THR A 198 8.73 -2.56 3.08
C THR A 198 7.32 -2.80 3.57
N MET A 199 6.38 -3.07 2.66
CA MET A 199 5.01 -3.42 3.03
C MET A 199 4.98 -4.69 3.87
N TYR A 200 5.72 -5.72 3.45
CA TYR A 200 5.75 -6.99 4.19
C TYR A 200 6.39 -6.83 5.58
N ARG A 201 7.52 -6.11 5.68
CA ARG A 201 8.16 -5.76 6.95
C ARG A 201 7.22 -5.01 7.90
N GLU A 202 6.47 -4.02 7.41
CA GLU A 202 5.48 -3.31 8.25
C GLU A 202 4.29 -4.19 8.64
N TRP A 203 3.96 -5.22 7.85
CA TRP A 203 2.95 -6.19 8.21
C TRP A 203 3.36 -7.06 9.41
N HIS A 204 4.62 -7.49 9.49
CA HIS A 204 5.14 -8.22 10.66
C HIS A 204 4.89 -7.44 11.97
N ARG A 205 4.99 -6.12 11.93
CA ARG A 205 4.65 -5.25 13.06
C ARG A 205 3.19 -5.37 13.54
N VAL A 206 2.28 -5.70 12.63
CA VAL A 206 0.85 -5.87 12.92
C VAL A 206 0.61 -7.19 13.64
N VAL A 207 1.28 -8.28 13.24
CA VAL A 207 0.93 -9.65 13.64
C VAL A 207 1.91 -10.33 14.61
N GLU A 208 3.16 -9.88 14.70
CA GLU A 208 4.17 -10.47 15.58
C GLU A 208 4.10 -9.94 17.02
N ASP A 209 4.59 -10.74 17.97
CA ASP A 209 4.73 -10.39 19.39
C ASP A 209 3.45 -9.77 19.98
N LEU A 210 2.29 -10.34 19.63
CA LEU A 210 1.00 -9.85 20.12
C LEU A 210 0.83 -10.25 21.59
N PRO A 211 0.28 -9.38 22.46
CA PRO A 211 0.14 -9.61 23.89
C PRO A 211 -1.08 -10.48 24.22
N ASN A 212 -1.20 -11.64 23.57
CA ASN A 212 -2.29 -12.60 23.76
C ASN A 212 -1.71 -14.00 23.98
N LYS A 213 -2.08 -14.61 25.12
CA LYS A 213 -1.61 -15.95 25.52
C LYS A 213 -2.23 -17.08 24.69
N ASP A 214 -3.37 -16.81 24.06
CA ASP A 214 -4.09 -17.77 23.23
C ASP A 214 -3.41 -17.93 21.85
N ILE A 215 -2.47 -17.04 21.50
CA ILE A 215 -1.69 -17.11 20.26
C ILE A 215 -0.42 -17.92 20.51
N SER A 216 -0.24 -18.98 19.72
CA SER A 216 0.96 -19.81 19.71
C SER A 216 2.01 -19.31 18.71
N TYR A 217 3.26 -19.33 19.16
CA TYR A 217 4.44 -19.03 18.37
C TYR A 217 5.41 -20.21 18.46
N ARG A 218 6.18 -20.46 17.40
CA ARG A 218 7.25 -21.46 17.39
C ARG A 218 8.38 -21.05 18.33
N LEU A 219 8.70 -21.89 19.29
CA LEU A 219 9.74 -21.77 20.32
C LEU A 219 11.09 -22.19 19.74
N ASN A 220 11.66 -21.36 18.86
CA ASN A 220 13.02 -21.60 18.38
C ASN A 220 14.03 -21.04 19.39
N SER A 221 14.32 -21.77 20.47
CA SER A 221 15.43 -21.54 21.44
C SER A 221 15.60 -20.15 22.07
N SER A 222 14.68 -19.22 21.80
CA SER A 222 14.69 -17.84 22.30
C SER A 222 13.27 -17.43 22.65
N ASP A 223 13.11 -16.52 23.61
CA ASP A 223 11.83 -15.93 24.04
C ASP A 223 11.11 -15.11 22.93
N SER A 224 11.44 -15.36 21.67
CA SER A 224 10.99 -14.59 20.52
C SER A 224 9.59 -15.04 20.08
N ARG A 225 8.58 -14.20 20.33
CA ARG A 225 7.19 -14.38 19.85
C ARG A 225 7.04 -13.90 18.39
N ASN A 226 7.92 -14.38 17.51
CA ASN A 226 8.13 -13.80 16.18
C ASN A 226 7.75 -14.74 15.02
N LYS A 227 7.56 -16.04 15.29
CA LYS A 227 7.18 -17.01 14.26
C LYS A 227 5.84 -17.62 14.62
N ILE A 228 4.77 -17.22 13.95
CA ILE A 228 3.44 -17.75 14.25
C ILE A 228 3.39 -19.24 13.89
N GLN A 229 2.87 -20.07 14.80
CA GLN A 229 2.69 -21.50 14.54
C GLN A 229 1.42 -21.77 13.72
N PHE A 230 1.50 -22.67 12.74
CA PHE A 230 0.36 -22.98 11.87
C PHE A 230 -0.77 -23.67 12.63
N GLY A 231 -1.97 -23.12 12.48
CA GLY A 231 -3.21 -23.60 13.08
C GLY A 231 -4.34 -22.64 12.74
N ILE A 232 -5.50 -23.17 12.35
CA ILE A 232 -6.61 -22.34 11.87
C ILE A 232 -7.19 -21.51 13.02
N LEU A 233 -7.31 -22.11 14.21
CA LEU A 233 -7.73 -21.41 15.41
C LEU A 233 -6.69 -20.36 15.83
N ASN A 234 -5.40 -20.69 15.74
CA ASN A 234 -4.32 -19.73 16.01
C ASN A 234 -4.37 -18.50 15.08
N MET A 235 -4.63 -18.70 13.79
CA MET A 235 -4.87 -17.61 12.83
C MET A 235 -6.07 -16.75 13.22
N ILE A 236 -7.17 -17.39 13.65
CA ILE A 236 -8.38 -16.69 14.12
C ILE A 236 -8.09 -15.87 15.38
N TYR A 237 -7.27 -16.37 16.32
CA TYR A 237 -6.87 -15.58 17.48
C TYR A 237 -6.08 -14.33 17.11
N ILE A 238 -5.20 -14.42 16.11
CA ILE A 238 -4.49 -13.25 15.59
C ILE A 238 -5.48 -12.26 14.98
N MET A 239 -6.38 -12.72 14.09
CA MET A 239 -7.41 -11.88 13.47
C MET A 239 -8.28 -11.18 14.53
N ARG A 240 -8.71 -11.92 15.56
CA ARG A 240 -9.44 -11.39 16.72
C ARG A 240 -8.63 -10.32 17.45
N GLU A 241 -7.37 -10.58 17.78
CA GLU A 241 -6.54 -9.64 18.53
C GLU A 241 -6.33 -8.32 17.77
N ILE A 242 -6.13 -8.38 16.44
CA ILE A 242 -5.80 -7.18 15.65
C ILE A 242 -7.00 -6.42 15.11
N ALA A 243 -8.18 -7.04 15.00
CA ALA A 243 -9.34 -6.41 14.36
C ALA A 243 -10.70 -6.64 15.05
N GLY A 244 -10.80 -7.59 15.99
CA GLY A 244 -12.08 -8.07 16.52
C GLY A 244 -12.12 -8.17 18.04
N LYS A 245 -11.22 -7.47 18.75
CA LYS A 245 -11.07 -7.61 20.19
C LYS A 245 -12.38 -7.23 20.89
N ASN A 246 -12.91 -8.19 21.65
CA ASN A 246 -14.20 -8.12 22.37
C ASN A 246 -15.47 -8.20 21.50
N ASP A 247 -15.38 -8.52 20.21
CA ASP A 247 -16.59 -8.76 19.40
C ASP A 247 -17.29 -10.05 19.83
N THR A 248 -18.56 -9.95 20.22
CA THR A 248 -19.31 -11.07 20.80
C THR A 248 -19.55 -12.19 19.80
N LYS A 249 -19.87 -11.87 18.54
CA LYS A 249 -20.16 -12.87 17.50
C LYS A 249 -18.91 -13.63 17.12
N ILE A 250 -17.77 -12.94 17.00
CA ILE A 250 -16.49 -13.59 16.75
C ILE A 250 -16.13 -14.52 17.90
N ASN A 251 -16.29 -14.07 19.16
CA ASN A 251 -16.01 -14.91 20.32
C ASN A 251 -16.95 -16.12 20.40
N GLU A 252 -18.24 -15.97 20.11
CA GLU A 252 -19.20 -17.10 20.06
C GLU A 252 -18.80 -18.16 19.04
N ASN A 253 -18.38 -17.74 17.82
CA ASN A 253 -17.88 -18.67 16.81
C ASN A 253 -16.57 -19.34 17.25
N ILE A 254 -15.67 -18.62 17.93
CA ILE A 254 -14.44 -19.20 18.49
C ILE A 254 -14.75 -20.27 19.55
N GLU A 255 -15.70 -20.01 20.45
CA GLU A 255 -16.10 -21.00 21.47
C GLU A 255 -16.77 -22.22 20.83
N SER A 256 -17.56 -22.05 19.76
CA SER A 256 -18.10 -23.16 18.98
C SER A 256 -16.98 -24.03 18.38
N ILE A 257 -15.94 -23.42 17.81
CA ILE A 257 -14.76 -24.12 17.29
C ILE A 257 -14.01 -24.87 18.40
N LYS A 258 -13.83 -24.26 19.59
CA LYS A 258 -13.20 -24.93 20.73
C LYS A 258 -13.95 -26.16 21.19
N ASN A 259 -15.29 -26.11 21.24
CA ASN A 259 -16.09 -27.26 21.64
C ASN A 259 -15.87 -28.43 20.67
N ILE A 260 -15.82 -28.17 19.35
CA ILE A 260 -15.49 -29.19 18.35
C ILE A 260 -14.13 -29.84 18.63
N ILE A 261 -13.12 -29.04 18.96
CA ILE A 261 -11.76 -29.53 19.21
C ILE A 261 -11.68 -30.37 20.49
N ASN A 262 -12.47 -30.03 21.52
CA ASN A 262 -12.43 -30.69 22.82
C ASN A 262 -13.31 -31.96 22.91
N ASP A 263 -14.30 -32.11 22.03
CA ASP A 263 -15.32 -33.17 22.14
C ASP A 263 -14.86 -34.54 21.59
N SER A 264 -13.80 -34.62 20.77
CA SER A 264 -13.37 -35.90 20.15
C SER A 264 -11.95 -35.90 19.59
N ASP A 265 -11.27 -37.04 19.67
CA ASP A 265 -9.96 -37.28 19.01
C ASP A 265 -10.09 -37.29 17.47
N GLU A 266 -11.26 -37.67 16.93
CA GLU A 266 -11.56 -37.63 15.49
C GLU A 266 -12.74 -36.68 15.20
N ILE A 267 -12.50 -35.65 14.39
CA ILE A 267 -13.51 -34.65 14.03
C ILE A 267 -14.51 -35.25 13.04
N SER A 268 -15.80 -35.29 13.40
CA SER A 268 -16.86 -35.81 12.52
C SER A 268 -17.11 -34.90 11.31
N ASP A 269 -17.72 -35.43 10.24
CA ASP A 269 -18.09 -34.62 9.08
C ASP A 269 -19.05 -33.47 9.43
N SER A 270 -20.00 -33.71 10.35
CA SER A 270 -20.91 -32.67 10.84
C SER A 270 -20.19 -31.58 11.63
N ASP A 271 -19.14 -31.94 12.38
CA ASP A 271 -18.32 -30.98 13.10
C ASP A 271 -17.48 -30.15 12.16
N ILE A 272 -16.95 -30.76 11.10
CA ILE A 272 -16.24 -30.04 10.04
C ILE A 272 -17.16 -29.02 9.35
N ASP A 273 -18.40 -29.40 9.02
CA ASP A 273 -19.36 -28.47 8.41
C ASP A 273 -19.66 -27.28 9.34
N ARG A 274 -19.86 -27.55 10.63
CA ARG A 274 -20.05 -26.51 11.66
C ARG A 274 -18.82 -25.61 11.79
N PHE A 275 -17.63 -26.19 11.84
CA PHE A 275 -16.36 -25.49 11.88
C PHE A 275 -16.21 -24.54 10.68
N LEU A 276 -16.44 -25.01 9.46
CA LEU A 276 -16.34 -24.20 8.25
C LEU A 276 -17.34 -23.04 8.24
N ILE A 277 -18.58 -23.30 8.68
CA ILE A 277 -19.58 -22.25 8.85
C ILE A 277 -19.09 -21.17 9.82
N ASP A 278 -18.46 -21.55 10.93
CA ASP A 278 -17.97 -20.61 11.93
C ASP A 278 -16.74 -19.83 11.43
N VAL A 279 -15.81 -20.47 10.72
CA VAL A 279 -14.70 -19.79 10.01
C VAL A 279 -15.23 -18.79 8.99
N GLN A 280 -16.25 -19.18 8.20
CA GLN A 280 -16.87 -18.29 7.21
C GLN A 280 -17.51 -17.07 7.88
N LYS A 281 -18.29 -17.27 8.96
CA LYS A 281 -18.90 -16.16 9.71
C LYS A 281 -17.86 -15.21 10.27
N ILE A 282 -16.73 -15.71 10.76
CA ILE A 282 -15.62 -14.90 11.25
C ILE A 282 -15.04 -14.06 10.10
N CYS A 283 -14.73 -14.67 8.95
CA CYS A 283 -14.23 -13.95 7.77
C CYS A 283 -15.22 -12.87 7.29
N ILE A 284 -16.51 -13.19 7.23
CA ILE A 284 -17.59 -12.25 6.86
C ILE A 284 -17.69 -11.10 7.87
N SER A 285 -17.42 -11.34 9.16
CA SER A 285 -17.46 -10.30 10.20
C SER A 285 -16.33 -9.28 10.02
N PHE A 286 -15.17 -9.71 9.55
CA PHE A 286 -14.05 -8.83 9.26
C PHE A 286 -14.11 -8.15 7.90
N SER A 287 -14.89 -8.68 6.95
CA SER A 287 -14.85 -8.25 5.56
C SER A 287 -15.88 -7.18 5.21
N LYS A 288 -15.50 -6.19 4.39
CA LYS A 288 -16.42 -5.21 3.81
C LYS A 288 -17.39 -5.90 2.85
N ASN A 289 -16.87 -6.84 2.08
CA ASN A 289 -17.62 -7.67 1.14
C ASN A 289 -18.04 -8.99 1.78
N LYS A 290 -19.32 -9.31 1.69
CA LYS A 290 -19.92 -10.47 2.37
C LYS A 290 -19.90 -11.74 1.51
N GLU A 291 -19.48 -11.64 0.25
CA GLU A 291 -19.32 -12.75 -0.69
C GLU A 291 -18.04 -13.56 -0.43
N ILE A 292 -17.99 -14.20 0.75
CA ILE A 292 -16.93 -15.10 1.18
C ILE A 292 -17.52 -16.47 1.46
N LYS A 293 -16.88 -17.51 0.92
CA LYS A 293 -17.24 -18.91 1.16
C LYS A 293 -16.03 -19.69 1.65
N THR A 294 -16.26 -20.64 2.55
CA THR A 294 -15.26 -21.63 2.92
C THR A 294 -15.62 -22.96 2.28
N GLN A 295 -14.65 -23.67 1.73
CA GLN A 295 -14.87 -24.97 1.12
C GLN A 295 -13.97 -26.03 1.73
N LYS A 296 -14.57 -27.21 1.97
CA LYS A 296 -13.87 -28.43 2.35
C LYS A 296 -13.36 -29.13 1.10
N ASN A 297 -12.04 -29.17 0.95
CA ASN A 297 -11.43 -30.14 0.04
C ASN A 297 -10.75 -31.29 0.80
N GLY A 298 -10.53 -31.13 2.11
CA GLY A 298 -9.73 -32.06 2.92
C GLY A 298 -10.34 -32.68 4.16
N LYS A 299 -9.50 -33.49 4.81
CA LYS A 299 -9.74 -34.03 6.15
C LYS A 299 -9.08 -33.12 7.17
N PHE A 300 -9.70 -33.03 8.34
CA PHE A 300 -9.22 -32.24 9.47
C PHE A 300 -8.89 -33.16 10.64
N PHE A 301 -7.95 -32.75 11.48
CA PHE A 301 -7.59 -33.46 12.70
C PHE A 301 -7.31 -32.45 13.82
N THR A 302 -7.37 -32.88 15.06
CA THR A 302 -6.94 -32.05 16.20
C THR A 302 -5.44 -32.21 16.41
N LYS A 303 -4.77 -31.11 16.73
CA LYS A 303 -3.33 -31.12 17.05
C LYS A 303 -3.02 -30.17 18.19
N GLU A 304 -2.00 -30.52 18.96
CA GLU A 304 -1.50 -29.68 20.04
C GLU A 304 -0.44 -28.70 19.49
N LEU A 305 -0.58 -27.43 19.87
CA LEU A 305 0.40 -26.38 19.60
C LEU A 305 1.45 -26.31 20.71
N GLU A 306 2.51 -25.55 20.50
CA GLU A 306 3.65 -25.47 21.45
C GLU A 306 3.33 -24.75 22.77
N ASN A 307 2.18 -24.08 22.86
CA ASN A 307 1.66 -23.49 24.09
C ASN A 307 0.57 -24.35 24.75
N ASP A 308 0.52 -25.64 24.43
CA ASP A 308 -0.44 -26.65 24.93
C ASP A 308 -1.90 -26.35 24.56
N ILE A 309 -2.14 -25.47 23.57
CA ILE A 309 -3.47 -25.20 23.04
C ILE A 309 -3.78 -26.18 21.91
N MET A 310 -4.95 -26.80 21.96
CA MET A 310 -5.46 -27.63 20.88
C MET A 310 -5.97 -26.77 19.71
N ASP A 311 -5.60 -27.15 18.49
CA ASP A 311 -5.97 -26.50 17.23
C ASP A 311 -6.41 -27.55 16.20
N ILE A 312 -6.85 -27.09 15.04
CA ILE A 312 -7.25 -27.89 13.89
C ILE A 312 -6.11 -27.88 12.86
N GLY A 313 -5.61 -29.08 12.57
CA GLY A 313 -4.72 -29.38 11.45
C GLY A 313 -5.50 -29.83 10.20
N ILE A 314 -4.82 -29.80 9.06
CA ILE A 314 -5.34 -30.19 7.74
C ILE A 314 -4.42 -31.28 7.19
N TYR A 315 -4.95 -32.40 6.69
CA TYR A 315 -4.08 -33.42 6.10
C TYR A 315 -3.42 -32.92 4.81
N GLU A 316 -2.15 -33.32 4.59
CA GLU A 316 -1.40 -33.06 3.36
C GLU A 316 -2.22 -33.50 2.12
N ASP A 317 -2.14 -32.70 1.04
CA ASP A 317 -2.81 -32.84 -0.27
C ASP A 317 -4.25 -32.29 -0.40
N LEU A 318 -4.88 -31.78 0.66
CA LEU A 318 -6.27 -31.31 0.58
C LEU A 318 -6.53 -29.98 1.34
N PRO A 319 -6.35 -28.82 0.70
CA PRO A 319 -6.42 -27.52 1.36
C PRO A 319 -7.78 -27.15 1.96
N LEU A 320 -7.74 -26.31 3.00
CA LEU A 320 -8.85 -25.42 3.30
C LEU A 320 -8.86 -24.29 2.27
N GLU A 321 -10.00 -24.04 1.64
CA GLU A 321 -10.16 -22.94 0.68
C GLU A 321 -11.06 -21.84 1.25
N ILE A 322 -10.55 -20.61 1.23
CA ILE A 322 -11.34 -19.39 1.42
C ILE A 322 -11.51 -18.74 0.05
N ILE A 323 -12.76 -18.73 -0.44
CA ILE A 323 -13.13 -18.23 -1.75
C ILE A 323 -13.78 -16.85 -1.58
N TYR A 324 -13.14 -15.84 -2.17
CA TYR A 324 -13.62 -14.48 -2.20
C TYR A 324 -14.10 -14.10 -3.60
N LYS A 325 -15.31 -13.52 -3.69
CA LYS A 325 -15.81 -12.92 -4.93
C LYS A 325 -16.01 -11.42 -4.76
N LYS A 326 -15.50 -10.63 -5.70
CA LYS A 326 -15.63 -9.16 -5.65
C LYS A 326 -17.07 -8.69 -5.85
N LYS A 327 -17.82 -9.39 -6.70
CA LYS A 327 -19.27 -9.28 -6.88
C LYS A 327 -19.84 -10.67 -7.05
N GLU A 328 -21.09 -10.88 -6.65
CA GLU A 328 -21.75 -12.19 -6.77
C GLU A 328 -21.74 -12.74 -8.21
N GLU A 329 -22.01 -11.86 -9.17
CA GLU A 329 -22.04 -12.14 -10.61
C GLU A 329 -20.64 -12.16 -11.28
N ASP A 330 -19.57 -11.77 -10.56
CA ASP A 330 -18.24 -11.76 -11.17
C ASP A 330 -17.80 -13.20 -11.48
N PRO A 331 -17.32 -13.49 -12.71
CA PRO A 331 -16.80 -14.80 -13.07
C PRO A 331 -15.46 -15.10 -12.37
N GLY A 332 -14.74 -14.05 -11.96
CA GLY A 332 -13.48 -14.14 -11.24
C GLY A 332 -13.66 -14.30 -9.73
N SER A 333 -12.81 -15.13 -9.13
CA SER A 333 -12.69 -15.33 -7.68
C SER A 333 -11.22 -15.35 -7.27
N ILE A 334 -10.98 -15.02 -6.01
CA ILE A 334 -9.70 -15.20 -5.35
C ILE A 334 -9.86 -16.37 -4.39
N VAL A 335 -8.97 -17.36 -4.49
CA VAL A 335 -8.97 -18.54 -3.63
C VAL A 335 -7.69 -18.49 -2.80
N ILE A 336 -7.83 -18.51 -1.48
CA ILE A 336 -6.73 -18.71 -0.55
C ILE A 336 -6.81 -20.16 -0.08
N GLU A 337 -5.86 -20.96 -0.56
CA GLU A 337 -5.64 -22.35 -0.15
C GLU A 337 -4.67 -22.38 1.04
N MET A 338 -5.00 -23.15 2.07
CA MET A 338 -4.16 -23.38 3.23
C MET A 338 -3.96 -24.89 3.44
N ASP A 339 -2.71 -25.31 3.46
CA ASP A 339 -2.28 -26.69 3.71
C ASP A 339 -1.43 -26.75 4.97
N ASP A 340 -1.48 -27.86 5.70
CA ASP A 340 -0.51 -28.18 6.74
C ASP A 340 0.58 -29.06 6.14
N PHE A 341 1.86 -28.65 6.24
CA PHE A 341 3.03 -29.41 5.77
C PHE A 341 3.86 -29.93 6.95
N SER A 342 3.27 -30.02 8.14
CA SER A 342 3.91 -30.64 9.29
C SER A 342 3.95 -32.16 9.12
N SER A 343 4.75 -32.66 8.18
CA SER A 343 5.10 -34.07 8.15
C SER A 343 5.88 -34.42 9.44
N TYR A 344 5.72 -35.64 9.94
CA TYR A 344 6.49 -36.17 11.07
C TYR A 344 8.02 -36.13 10.85
N ALA A 345 8.48 -35.87 9.63
CA ALA A 345 9.90 -35.91 9.25
C ALA A 345 10.57 -34.53 9.21
N ASP A 346 9.82 -33.42 9.20
CA ASP A 346 10.39 -32.07 9.08
C ASP A 346 9.61 -31.06 9.96
N SER A 347 10.06 -30.91 11.20
CA SER A 347 9.46 -30.02 12.20
C SER A 347 9.61 -28.52 11.87
N ASP A 348 10.42 -28.16 10.88
CA ASP A 348 10.71 -26.77 10.54
C ASP A 348 9.70 -26.18 9.52
N HIS A 349 8.86 -27.02 8.93
CA HIS A 349 7.82 -26.62 7.96
C HIS A 349 6.54 -26.15 8.69
N ASN A 350 6.01 -24.99 8.27
CA ASN A 350 4.93 -24.29 8.96
C ASN A 350 3.76 -23.99 8.02
N GLY A 351 3.15 -25.06 7.50
CA GLY A 351 2.03 -25.01 6.54
C GLY A 351 2.41 -24.43 5.17
N ARG A 352 1.46 -24.36 4.23
CA ARG A 352 1.60 -23.64 2.97
C ARG A 352 0.35 -22.82 2.71
N VAL A 353 0.54 -21.60 2.24
CA VAL A 353 -0.57 -20.78 1.74
C VAL A 353 -0.36 -20.42 0.29
N LYS A 354 -1.38 -20.66 -0.52
CA LYS A 354 -1.38 -20.36 -1.94
C LYS A 354 -2.57 -19.46 -2.26
N CYS A 355 -2.30 -18.37 -2.96
CA CYS A 355 -3.32 -17.45 -3.43
C CYS A 355 -3.48 -17.62 -4.94
N GLU A 356 -4.63 -18.11 -5.38
CA GLU A 356 -5.00 -18.19 -6.79
C GLU A 356 -5.99 -17.10 -7.17
N VAL A 357 -5.87 -16.61 -8.40
CA VAL A 357 -6.82 -15.65 -8.96
C VAL A 357 -7.28 -16.12 -10.32
N SER A 358 -8.55 -16.47 -10.45
CA SER A 358 -9.08 -17.12 -11.65
C SER A 358 -9.18 -16.19 -12.87
N GLU A 359 -9.44 -14.90 -12.66
CA GLU A 359 -9.46 -13.90 -13.75
C GLU A 359 -8.76 -12.58 -13.34
N ASN A 360 -7.79 -12.14 -14.15
CA ASN A 360 -7.18 -10.82 -14.04
C ASN A 360 -7.53 -9.98 -15.27
N MET A 361 -8.60 -9.18 -15.17
CA MET A 361 -9.08 -8.33 -16.27
C MET A 361 -8.01 -7.36 -16.77
N LEU A 362 -7.13 -6.85 -15.89
CA LEU A 362 -6.01 -5.98 -16.26
C LEU A 362 -4.94 -6.72 -17.08
N ARG A 363 -4.68 -8.01 -16.81
CA ARG A 363 -3.71 -8.81 -17.58
C ARG A 363 -4.28 -9.45 -18.85
N ASN A 364 -5.57 -9.79 -18.85
CA ASN A 364 -6.13 -10.70 -19.85
C ASN A 364 -6.80 -9.99 -21.05
N LYS A 365 -7.02 -8.67 -21.02
CA LYS A 365 -7.74 -7.92 -22.07
C LYS A 365 -7.12 -6.56 -22.38
N ARG A 366 -7.50 -5.96 -23.52
CA ARG A 366 -7.24 -4.55 -23.86
C ARG A 366 -7.91 -3.63 -22.82
N SER A 367 -7.26 -3.44 -21.67
CA SER A 367 -7.75 -2.69 -20.51
C SER A 367 -8.43 -1.38 -20.92
N ASN A 368 -9.68 -1.21 -20.50
CA ASN A 368 -10.44 0.00 -20.79
C ASN A 368 -9.91 1.17 -19.97
N VAL A 369 -9.39 0.92 -18.76
CA VAL A 369 -8.71 1.96 -18.00
C VAL A 369 -7.45 2.42 -18.71
N GLU A 370 -6.63 1.52 -19.29
CA GLU A 370 -5.42 1.92 -20.02
C GLU A 370 -5.75 2.82 -21.22
N LYS A 371 -6.77 2.47 -22.02
CA LYS A 371 -7.26 3.30 -23.13
C LYS A 371 -7.73 4.68 -22.66
N THR A 372 -8.54 4.71 -21.60
CA THR A 372 -9.07 5.95 -21.01
C THR A 372 -7.93 6.86 -20.55
N LEU A 373 -6.89 6.30 -19.93
CA LEU A 373 -5.70 7.04 -19.51
C LEU A 373 -4.91 7.61 -20.70
N TYR A 374 -4.76 6.86 -21.80
CA TYR A 374 -4.15 7.39 -23.03
C TYR A 374 -4.96 8.55 -23.63
N ASP A 375 -6.28 8.44 -23.64
CA ASP A 375 -7.16 9.51 -24.15
C ASP A 375 -7.03 10.78 -23.30
N ILE A 376 -7.05 10.64 -21.97
CA ILE A 376 -6.82 11.76 -21.05
C ILE A 376 -5.45 12.38 -21.28
N LYS A 377 -4.40 11.56 -21.37
CA LYS A 377 -3.04 12.03 -21.67
C LYS A 377 -2.99 12.82 -22.98
N LYS A 378 -3.72 12.39 -24.02
CA LYS A 378 -3.82 13.08 -25.31
C LYS A 378 -4.58 14.41 -25.19
N ILE A 379 -5.70 14.44 -24.48
CA ILE A 379 -6.51 15.65 -24.23
C ILE A 379 -5.66 16.73 -23.56
N TYR A 380 -4.86 16.37 -22.56
CA TYR A 380 -4.06 17.32 -21.78
C TYR A 380 -2.64 17.53 -22.33
N MET A 381 -2.29 16.95 -23.48
CA MET A 381 -0.94 17.01 -24.04
C MET A 381 -0.46 18.45 -24.31
N LYS A 382 -1.35 19.32 -24.77
CA LYS A 382 -1.08 20.73 -25.09
C LYS A 382 -1.66 21.71 -24.06
N SER A 383 -2.08 21.23 -22.89
CA SER A 383 -2.64 22.13 -21.87
C SER A 383 -1.60 23.15 -21.42
N LYS A 384 -2.03 24.41 -21.27
CA LYS A 384 -1.20 25.54 -20.83
C LYS A 384 -1.50 25.98 -19.39
N ASN A 385 -2.08 25.09 -18.60
CA ASN A 385 -2.46 25.38 -17.21
C ASN A 385 -2.02 24.27 -16.25
N TYR A 386 -1.99 24.61 -14.98
CA TYR A 386 -1.51 23.73 -13.91
C TYR A 386 -2.33 22.44 -13.79
N ILE A 387 -3.67 22.54 -13.82
CA ILE A 387 -4.58 21.38 -13.74
C ILE A 387 -4.32 20.40 -14.88
N GLY A 388 -4.11 20.90 -16.11
CA GLY A 388 -3.82 20.02 -17.24
C GLY A 388 -2.46 19.34 -17.13
N CYS A 389 -1.46 20.00 -16.53
CA CYS A 389 -0.19 19.36 -16.20
C CYS A 389 -0.39 18.23 -15.17
N ILE A 390 -1.19 18.46 -14.12
CA ILE A 390 -1.57 17.44 -13.13
C ILE A 390 -2.28 16.27 -13.81
N MET A 391 -3.32 16.52 -14.63
CA MET A 391 -4.08 15.45 -15.28
C MET A 391 -3.23 14.61 -16.23
N ARG A 392 -2.31 15.26 -16.97
CA ARG A 392 -1.34 14.55 -17.81
C ARG A 392 -0.39 13.72 -16.96
N GLN A 393 0.09 14.25 -15.83
CA GLN A 393 0.97 13.53 -14.92
C GLN A 393 0.27 12.34 -14.26
N TYR A 394 -0.94 12.54 -13.74
CA TYR A 394 -1.82 11.52 -13.20
C TYR A 394 -1.98 10.36 -14.19
N ALA A 395 -2.32 10.67 -15.44
CA ALA A 395 -2.47 9.65 -16.47
C ALA A 395 -1.18 8.86 -16.72
N ASN A 396 -0.02 9.52 -16.77
CA ASN A 396 1.26 8.83 -16.92
C ASN A 396 1.59 7.93 -15.72
N LEU A 397 1.37 8.41 -14.48
CA LEU A 397 1.68 7.62 -13.28
C LEU A 397 0.79 6.38 -13.18
N TYR A 398 -0.50 6.48 -13.49
CA TYR A 398 -1.38 5.31 -13.50
C TYR A 398 -1.07 4.33 -14.63
N LEU A 399 -0.71 4.82 -15.82
CA LEU A 399 -0.20 3.96 -16.89
C LEU A 399 1.09 3.23 -16.48
N ASP A 400 1.97 3.88 -15.73
CA ASP A 400 3.20 3.27 -15.22
C ASP A 400 2.89 2.18 -14.17
N LYS A 401 1.97 2.46 -13.23
CA LYS A 401 1.48 1.47 -12.24
C LYS A 401 0.85 0.24 -12.92
N ILE A 402 -0.06 0.46 -13.87
CA ILE A 402 -0.71 -0.62 -14.64
C ILE A 402 0.31 -1.40 -15.46
N SER A 403 1.27 -0.72 -16.10
CA SER A 403 2.33 -1.39 -16.87
C SER A 403 3.16 -2.32 -15.98
N TYR A 404 3.46 -1.92 -14.75
CA TYR A 404 4.14 -2.78 -13.79
C TYR A 404 3.28 -3.95 -13.36
N ALA A 405 2.02 -3.71 -12.99
CA ALA A 405 1.06 -4.75 -12.61
C ALA A 405 0.90 -5.86 -13.68
N ILE A 406 0.94 -5.47 -14.97
CA ILE A 406 0.78 -6.39 -16.10
C ILE A 406 2.10 -7.05 -16.51
N LYS A 407 3.19 -6.27 -16.61
CA LYS A 407 4.44 -6.69 -17.28
C LYS A 407 5.64 -6.84 -16.34
N GLY A 408 5.51 -6.48 -15.07
CA GLY A 408 6.63 -6.38 -14.13
C GLY A 408 7.60 -5.23 -14.43
N GLU A 409 7.25 -4.32 -15.35
CA GLU A 409 8.15 -3.26 -15.82
C GLU A 409 7.65 -1.87 -15.46
N TYR A 410 8.47 -1.13 -14.69
CA TYR A 410 8.23 0.27 -14.43
C TYR A 410 8.74 1.16 -15.56
N ARG A 411 7.84 1.98 -16.12
CA ARG A 411 8.19 2.97 -17.15
C ARG A 411 8.86 4.22 -16.59
N PHE A 412 8.79 4.47 -15.28
CA PHE A 412 9.46 5.62 -14.65
C PHE A 412 10.98 5.58 -14.79
N ILE A 413 11.59 4.41 -15.01
CA ILE A 413 13.04 4.23 -15.16
C ILE A 413 13.58 5.14 -16.28
N LYS A 414 12.85 5.25 -17.40
CA LYS A 414 13.22 6.13 -18.52
C LYS A 414 13.23 7.60 -18.10
N ARG A 415 12.29 8.02 -17.25
CA ARG A 415 12.20 9.39 -16.72
C ARG A 415 13.31 9.68 -15.71
N ILE A 416 13.60 8.74 -14.82
CA ILE A 416 14.75 8.83 -13.90
C ILE A 416 16.03 9.07 -14.70
N LYS A 417 16.32 8.22 -15.71
CA LYS A 417 17.49 8.36 -16.58
C LYS A 417 17.57 9.74 -17.24
N TYR A 418 16.45 10.22 -17.79
CA TYR A 418 16.39 11.55 -18.41
C TYR A 418 16.72 12.68 -17.43
N ILE A 419 16.14 12.65 -16.22
CA ILE A 419 16.38 13.67 -15.19
C ILE A 419 17.84 13.63 -14.73
N LEU A 420 18.36 12.44 -14.44
CA LEU A 420 19.75 12.26 -14.02
C LEU A 420 20.74 12.65 -15.12
N ASN A 421 20.36 12.59 -16.40
CA ASN A 421 21.18 13.05 -17.52
C ASN A 421 21.27 14.58 -17.65
N SER A 422 20.38 15.35 -17.01
CA SER A 422 20.30 16.81 -17.17
C SER A 422 21.28 17.64 -16.32
N GLY A 423 22.33 17.02 -15.75
CA GLY A 423 23.47 17.74 -15.14
C GLY A 423 23.50 17.80 -13.61
N HIS A 424 22.72 16.97 -12.92
CA HIS A 424 22.82 16.77 -11.46
C HIS A 424 22.56 17.99 -10.57
N THR A 425 21.84 18.98 -11.06
CA THR A 425 21.63 20.24 -10.31
C THR A 425 20.32 20.26 -9.52
N ASN A 426 19.36 19.39 -9.83
CA ASN A 426 18.03 19.48 -9.27
C ASN A 426 17.32 18.11 -9.16
N PRO A 427 17.14 17.57 -7.94
CA PRO A 427 16.45 16.30 -7.73
C PRO A 427 14.91 16.40 -7.82
N ASN A 428 14.32 17.60 -7.83
CA ASN A 428 12.88 17.78 -7.64
C ASN A 428 12.03 17.04 -8.69
N GLY A 429 12.52 16.90 -9.92
CA GLY A 429 11.82 16.13 -10.96
C GLY A 429 11.66 14.64 -10.62
N LEU A 430 12.56 14.07 -9.80
CA LEU A 430 12.46 12.69 -9.35
C LEU A 430 11.24 12.49 -8.44
N LEU A 431 10.88 13.49 -7.62
CA LEU A 431 9.66 13.44 -6.78
C LEU A 431 8.37 13.26 -7.59
N LEU A 432 8.41 13.51 -8.90
CA LEU A 432 7.27 13.37 -9.79
C LEU A 432 7.24 12.01 -10.51
N CYS A 433 8.29 11.18 -10.44
CA CYS A 433 8.36 9.97 -11.27
C CYS A 433 7.76 8.72 -10.63
N GLY A 434 7.60 8.67 -9.33
CA GLY A 434 7.02 7.52 -8.63
C GLY A 434 6.76 7.81 -7.16
N ASN A 435 6.33 6.79 -6.42
CA ASN A 435 6.16 6.86 -4.98
C ASN A 435 7.52 6.65 -4.30
N LEU A 436 7.97 7.63 -3.52
CA LEU A 436 9.21 7.52 -2.76
C LEU A 436 9.15 6.47 -1.64
N GLU A 437 7.96 6.05 -1.20
CA GLU A 437 7.83 4.97 -0.22
C GLU A 437 8.20 3.60 -0.80
N THR A 438 8.12 3.43 -2.12
CA THR A 438 8.39 2.14 -2.78
C THR A 438 9.89 1.84 -2.80
N MET A 439 10.26 0.66 -2.29
CA MET A 439 11.65 0.23 -2.18
C MET A 439 12.34 0.13 -3.54
N HIS A 440 11.62 -0.40 -4.53
CA HIS A 440 12.08 -0.49 -5.91
C HIS A 440 12.40 0.89 -6.49
N TYR A 441 11.58 1.90 -6.21
CA TYR A 441 11.77 3.26 -6.71
C TYR A 441 13.04 3.91 -6.13
N LYS A 442 13.25 3.77 -4.80
CA LYS A 442 14.48 4.21 -4.13
C LYS A 442 15.73 3.52 -4.69
N TYR A 443 15.65 2.20 -4.90
CA TYR A 443 16.73 1.40 -5.47
C TYR A 443 17.09 1.85 -6.90
N GLU A 444 16.11 2.01 -7.80
CA GLU A 444 16.37 2.41 -9.19
C GLU A 444 16.99 3.81 -9.29
N ILE A 445 16.52 4.77 -8.49
CA ILE A 445 17.16 6.11 -8.43
C ILE A 445 18.62 5.97 -8.01
N THR A 446 18.87 5.22 -6.94
CA THR A 446 20.20 5.03 -6.38
C THR A 446 21.13 4.35 -7.38
N LYS A 447 20.71 3.21 -7.93
CA LYS A 447 21.45 2.45 -8.92
C LYS A 447 21.82 3.28 -10.13
N ILE A 448 20.86 3.94 -10.77
CA ILE A 448 21.12 4.73 -11.99
C ILE A 448 22.05 5.91 -11.68
N PHE A 449 21.90 6.53 -10.50
CA PHE A 449 22.79 7.59 -10.05
C PHE A 449 24.23 7.07 -9.90
N LEU A 450 24.43 5.97 -9.18
CA LEU A 450 25.76 5.38 -8.97
C LEU A 450 26.40 4.86 -10.27
N GLU A 451 25.67 4.11 -11.09
CA GLU A 451 26.14 3.60 -12.38
C GLU A 451 26.69 4.72 -13.27
N LYS A 452 25.99 5.85 -13.34
CA LYS A 452 26.42 7.01 -14.12
C LYS A 452 27.73 7.61 -13.61
N HIS A 453 27.98 7.53 -12.31
CA HIS A 453 29.17 8.07 -11.66
C HIS A 453 30.32 7.06 -11.53
N ARG A 454 30.09 5.79 -11.88
CA ARG A 454 31.11 4.74 -11.84
C ARG A 454 32.29 5.01 -12.76
N SER A 455 32.02 5.59 -13.93
CA SER A 455 33.06 5.95 -14.93
C SER A 455 33.86 7.20 -14.58
N TYR A 456 33.47 7.95 -13.54
CA TYR A 456 34.19 9.16 -13.13
C TYR A 456 35.43 8.83 -12.32
N THR A 457 36.51 9.58 -12.51
CA THR A 457 37.71 9.41 -11.68
C THR A 457 37.40 9.74 -10.22
N LYS A 458 38.13 9.13 -9.28
CA LYS A 458 38.02 9.44 -7.85
C LYS A 458 38.16 10.94 -7.57
N SER A 459 39.03 11.63 -8.32
CA SER A 459 39.18 13.09 -8.26
C SER A 459 37.90 13.82 -8.65
N TYR A 460 37.26 13.44 -9.76
CA TYR A 460 36.01 14.07 -10.20
C TYR A 460 34.84 13.77 -9.26
N ARG A 461 34.76 12.55 -8.71
CA ARG A 461 33.77 12.23 -7.66
C ARG A 461 33.98 13.06 -6.39
N ASN A 462 35.23 13.37 -6.03
CA ASN A 462 35.52 14.26 -4.91
C ASN A 462 35.14 15.72 -5.18
N ILE A 463 35.20 16.17 -6.44
CA ILE A 463 34.70 17.49 -6.85
C ILE A 463 33.17 17.57 -6.68
N ILE A 464 32.45 16.50 -7.01
CA ILE A 464 31.03 16.34 -6.66
C ILE A 464 30.96 16.08 -5.15
N GLY A 465 31.11 17.15 -4.37
CA GLY A 465 31.14 17.06 -2.92
C GLY A 465 29.80 16.63 -2.32
N LYS A 466 29.82 16.28 -1.03
CA LYS A 466 28.64 15.91 -0.22
C LYS A 466 27.50 16.95 -0.21
N ASN A 467 27.80 18.19 -0.60
CA ASN A 467 26.83 19.29 -0.66
C ASN A 467 26.13 19.39 -2.02
N ASN A 468 26.47 18.53 -2.99
CA ASN A 468 25.75 18.47 -4.25
C ASN A 468 24.28 18.06 -3.97
N PRO A 469 23.27 18.78 -4.51
CA PRO A 469 21.85 18.49 -4.23
C PRO A 469 21.43 17.05 -4.56
N MET A 470 21.97 16.46 -5.63
CA MET A 470 21.69 15.07 -5.98
C MET A 470 22.31 14.08 -5.00
N VAL A 471 23.55 14.33 -4.58
CA VAL A 471 24.23 13.50 -3.56
C VAL A 471 23.46 13.55 -2.24
N GLN A 472 23.00 14.73 -1.81
CA GLN A 472 22.18 14.87 -0.61
C GLN A 472 20.83 14.16 -0.76
N PHE A 473 20.20 14.27 -1.93
CA PHE A 473 18.94 13.61 -2.22
C PHE A 473 19.07 12.08 -2.15
N THR A 474 20.02 11.49 -2.87
CA THR A 474 20.24 10.04 -2.83
C THR A 474 20.70 9.58 -1.45
N ARG A 475 21.51 10.36 -0.74
CA ARG A 475 21.87 10.13 0.67
C ARG A 475 20.65 10.01 1.57
N ASN A 476 19.69 10.93 1.44
CA ASN A 476 18.45 10.87 2.22
C ASN A 476 17.58 9.66 1.83
N LEU A 477 17.52 9.33 0.53
CA LEU A 477 16.82 8.12 0.09
C LEU A 477 17.43 6.86 0.70
N ILE A 478 18.74 6.70 0.62
CA ILE A 478 19.47 5.57 1.20
C ILE A 478 19.32 5.54 2.72
N GLY A 479 19.43 6.70 3.39
CA GLY A 479 19.27 6.80 4.85
C GLY A 479 17.85 6.52 5.33
N SER A 480 16.84 6.59 4.46
CA SER A 480 15.44 6.23 4.77
C SER A 480 15.15 4.73 4.64
N VAL A 481 16.16 3.93 4.32
CA VAL A 481 16.06 2.49 4.09
C VAL A 481 16.91 1.80 5.16
N PRO A 482 16.44 0.71 5.78
CA PRO A 482 17.26 -0.09 6.67
C PRO A 482 18.26 -0.93 5.85
N ILE A 483 19.18 -0.24 5.15
CA ILE A 483 20.06 -0.81 4.13
C ILE A 483 21.00 -1.90 4.67
N ASN A 484 21.20 -1.94 5.98
CA ASN A 484 21.99 -2.93 6.70
C ASN A 484 21.23 -4.23 7.01
N GLU A 485 19.93 -4.31 6.74
CA GLU A 485 19.16 -5.56 6.79
C GLU A 485 19.62 -6.49 5.63
N HIS A 486 19.79 -7.79 5.90
CA HIS A 486 20.40 -8.73 4.95
C HIS A 486 19.72 -8.74 3.57
N ALA A 487 18.38 -8.79 3.54
CA ALA A 487 17.60 -8.79 2.30
C ALA A 487 17.90 -7.57 1.41
N LEU A 488 18.00 -6.41 2.05
CA LEU A 488 18.19 -5.14 1.35
C LEU A 488 19.65 -4.94 0.97
N LYS A 489 20.58 -5.45 1.78
CA LYS A 489 22.00 -5.49 1.43
C LYS A 489 22.23 -6.24 0.13
N GLU A 490 21.65 -7.43 -0.02
CA GLU A 490 21.74 -8.21 -1.27
C GLU A 490 21.13 -7.46 -2.46
N LYS A 491 19.93 -6.89 -2.30
CA LYS A 491 19.27 -6.09 -3.36
C LYS A 491 20.12 -4.91 -3.80
N PHE A 492 20.71 -4.17 -2.84
CA PHE A 492 21.52 -2.97 -3.10
C PHE A 492 22.95 -3.29 -3.51
N GLN A 493 23.44 -4.53 -3.30
CA GLN A 493 24.78 -4.93 -3.72
C GLN A 493 24.99 -4.71 -5.21
N SER A 494 23.99 -5.04 -6.03
CA SER A 494 24.04 -4.83 -7.49
C SER A 494 24.14 -3.36 -7.93
N SER A 495 23.86 -2.40 -7.04
CA SER A 495 24.03 -0.97 -7.33
C SER A 495 25.49 -0.49 -7.20
N GLY A 496 26.39 -1.30 -6.63
CA GLY A 496 27.78 -0.92 -6.35
C GLY A 496 27.95 0.05 -5.17
N ILE A 497 26.90 0.26 -4.36
CA ILE A 497 26.96 1.17 -3.21
C ILE A 497 27.97 0.71 -2.14
N TYR A 498 28.21 -0.60 -2.03
CA TYR A 498 29.15 -1.21 -1.08
C TYR A 498 30.59 -1.32 -1.63
N ASP A 499 30.87 -0.85 -2.85
CA ASP A 499 32.19 -0.98 -3.48
C ASP A 499 33.27 -0.07 -2.82
N GLY A 500 32.91 0.69 -1.77
CA GLY A 500 33.78 1.67 -1.10
C GLY A 500 34.10 2.92 -1.95
N GLU A 501 33.80 2.90 -3.24
CA GLU A 501 34.04 4.01 -4.17
C GLU A 501 33.28 5.30 -3.81
N TYR A 502 32.18 5.15 -3.09
CA TYR A 502 31.25 6.22 -2.71
C TYR A 502 31.26 6.55 -1.22
N LYS A 503 32.27 6.11 -0.45
CA LYS A 503 32.39 6.36 1.00
C LYS A 503 32.29 7.84 1.38
N ASN A 504 32.78 8.74 0.51
CA ASN A 504 32.67 10.18 0.72
C ASN A 504 31.24 10.71 0.66
N TRP A 505 30.35 10.02 -0.06
CA TRP A 505 28.93 10.35 -0.18
C TRP A 505 28.10 9.62 0.87
N TYR A 506 28.43 8.35 1.17
CA TYR A 506 27.66 7.47 2.06
C TYR A 506 28.56 6.76 3.11
N PRO A 507 29.15 7.48 4.07
CA PRO A 507 30.08 6.89 5.03
C PRO A 507 29.51 5.84 5.99
N TRP A 508 28.18 5.70 6.10
CA TRP A 508 27.51 4.75 7.03
C TRP A 508 27.02 3.46 6.36
N VAL A 509 27.25 3.29 5.05
CA VAL A 509 26.80 2.11 4.29
C VAL A 509 27.81 0.95 4.40
N GLU A 510 29.01 1.19 4.93
CA GLU A 510 30.04 0.17 5.11
C GLU A 510 29.86 -0.69 6.37
#